data_AF-A0A955XF39-F1
#
_entry.id   AF-A0A955XF39-F1
#
_cell.length_a   1.000
_cell.length_b   1.000
_cell.length_c   1.000
_cell.angle_alpha   90.00
_cell.angle_beta   90.00
_cell.angle_gamma   90.00
#
_symmetry.space_group_name_H-M   'P 1'
#
loop_
_entity.id
_entity.type
_entity.pdbx_description
1 polymer ?
#
loop_
_entity_poly.entity_id
_entity_poly.type
_entity_poly.pdbx_seq_one_letter_code
_entity_poly.pdbx_strand_id
1 'polypeptide(L)'
;MVSPTPKFRSSEFRDALAALKGIFDAHSLSVVLVDALERRAAEQVYKRFARGQAGRRIENISKSELVGQLTSGYFASDDVAYHLLKEMDRACHKERHIVASIPEEQAPARVGSYRAIALKRERAKLVWALARDDRASVRDLANRVIAEFFSEAADLETSKAVVEGQEEARALEGVDLAKRLADQAERLQEAAQRLTDLESQVGKHEAERARLLAQIGAKERHLKEQTSVREELEQQLDTLRGALSKVESEQAALDAAQKSEDRARARAEDLATKVRRLSKLAGASEQLNDAQARIETLERERDEQARLVAKAAAEAEAAQAAWTEERDRLNAGNQELREELKRTRRLLAEAERRPQARSDEPPEGILVLLDQANLAASAHAVYGRKVNFQALLDALTAGRKVRRAVAFVVDNGGDKFDAFCDTLRRSGWELRVKKPKVFKNGRTKADWDMGIAVEAVEQIDRAETLVLVSGDGDFAPLVRLVKRRGVRVEVAAFPEALAMELAEAADVVTRLDTGTLE
;
A
#
# COMPACT_ATOMS: atom_id res chain seq x y z
N MET A 1 39.63 9.06 38.14
CA MET A 1 39.82 7.63 38.50
C MET A 1 41.12 7.52 39.27
N VAL A 2 41.08 7.21 40.57
CA VAL A 2 42.30 7.04 41.38
C VAL A 2 42.89 5.68 41.06
N SER A 3 44.17 5.65 40.68
CA SER A 3 44.88 4.40 40.37
C SER A 3 44.93 3.49 41.60
N PRO A 4 44.57 2.20 41.49
CA PRO A 4 44.80 1.25 42.57
C PRO A 4 46.30 1.13 42.83
N THR A 5 46.66 1.01 44.12
CA THR A 5 48.03 0.85 44.70
C THR A 5 49.18 0.87 43.68
N PRO A 6 49.99 1.94 43.60
CA PRO A 6 51.00 2.07 42.56
C PRO A 6 52.02 0.95 42.64
N LYS A 7 52.14 0.16 41.57
CA LYS A 7 53.40 -0.54 41.27
C LYS A 7 54.37 0.56 40.82
N PHE A 8 55.08 1.16 41.77
CA PHE A 8 56.02 2.23 41.49
C PHE A 8 56.95 1.84 40.33
N ARG A 9 56.99 2.64 39.27
CA ARG A 9 58.17 2.66 38.39
C ARG A 9 59.33 3.26 39.19
N SER A 10 60.56 2.76 39.03
CA SER A 10 61.70 3.14 39.90
C SER A 10 62.07 4.63 39.88
N SER A 11 61.62 5.39 38.87
CA SER A 11 61.71 6.85 38.81
C SER A 11 60.68 7.54 39.70
N GLU A 12 59.39 7.17 39.58
CA GLU A 12 58.28 7.76 40.34
C GLU A 12 58.43 7.61 41.86
N PHE A 13 59.05 6.51 42.30
CA PHE A 13 59.35 6.32 43.74
C PHE A 13 60.41 7.29 44.24
N ARG A 14 61.48 7.51 43.47
CA ARG A 14 62.58 8.38 43.87
C ARG A 14 62.14 9.84 43.95
N ASP A 15 61.32 10.29 43.00
CA ASP A 15 60.78 11.65 43.00
C ASP A 15 59.83 11.89 44.19
N ALA A 16 58.95 10.92 44.48
CA ALA A 16 58.05 10.99 45.63
C ALA A 16 58.81 10.94 46.96
N LEU A 17 59.87 10.11 47.06
CA LEU A 17 60.70 10.02 48.25
C LEU A 17 61.48 11.32 48.49
N ALA A 18 62.04 11.93 47.44
CA ALA A 18 62.75 13.20 47.52
C ALA A 18 61.82 14.34 48.00
N ALA A 19 60.61 14.42 47.44
CA ALA A 19 59.61 15.40 47.86
C ALA A 19 59.23 15.25 49.34
N LEU A 20 59.00 14.02 49.81
CA LEU A 20 58.62 13.76 51.20
C LEU A 20 59.77 14.01 52.19
N LYS A 21 61.02 13.66 51.83
CA LYS A 21 62.20 14.01 52.63
C LYS A 21 62.44 15.52 52.73
N GLY A 22 61.88 16.31 51.79
CA GLY A 22 61.88 17.77 51.87
C GLY A 22 60.76 18.37 52.74
N ILE A 23 59.68 17.61 53.01
CA ILE A 23 58.53 18.06 53.81
C ILE A 23 58.67 17.63 55.27
N PHE A 24 59.16 16.42 55.52
CA PHE A 24 59.27 15.86 56.87
C PHE A 24 60.73 15.80 57.33
N ASP A 25 60.97 16.27 58.54
CA ASP A 25 62.16 15.94 59.32
C ASP A 25 61.95 14.65 60.15
N ALA A 26 62.99 14.20 60.86
CA ALA A 26 62.90 12.98 61.66
C ALA A 26 61.85 13.06 62.78
N HIS A 27 61.64 14.25 63.36
CA HIS A 27 60.71 14.43 64.47
C HIS A 27 59.25 14.43 64.00
N SER A 28 58.92 15.29 63.03
CA SER A 28 57.60 15.40 62.42
C SER A 28 57.16 14.10 61.75
N LEU A 29 58.07 13.40 61.05
CA LEU A 29 57.78 12.09 60.49
C LEU A 29 57.44 11.06 61.58
N SER A 30 58.23 11.02 62.65
CA SER A 30 58.00 10.08 63.76
C SER A 30 56.64 10.31 64.40
N VAL A 31 56.24 11.57 64.63
CA VAL A 31 54.92 11.91 65.18
C VAL A 31 53.79 11.44 64.26
N VAL A 32 53.87 11.73 62.96
CA VAL A 32 52.87 11.30 61.99
C VAL A 32 52.78 9.77 61.93
N LEU A 33 53.92 9.08 61.92
CA LEU A 33 53.96 7.62 61.88
C LEU A 33 53.41 6.97 63.16
N VAL A 34 53.68 7.54 64.34
CA VAL A 34 53.15 7.04 65.62
C VAL A 34 51.62 7.03 65.61
N ASP A 35 50.99 8.03 65.02
CA ASP A 35 49.53 8.15 65.02
C ASP A 35 48.86 7.49 63.80
N ALA A 36 49.41 7.65 62.60
CA ALA A 36 48.80 7.17 61.37
C ALA A 36 49.01 5.67 61.12
N LEU A 37 50.20 5.15 61.43
CA LEU A 37 50.58 3.77 61.12
C LEU A 37 50.05 2.80 62.18
N GLU A 38 49.49 1.68 61.76
CA GLU A 38 49.08 0.62 62.69
C GLU A 38 50.28 -0.13 63.24
N ARG A 39 50.20 -0.55 64.52
CA ARG A 39 51.28 -1.33 65.15
C ARG A 39 51.66 -2.56 64.31
N ARG A 40 50.67 -3.29 63.79
CA ARG A 40 50.89 -4.48 62.95
C ARG A 40 51.62 -4.16 61.64
N ALA A 41 51.34 -3.01 61.03
CA ALA A 41 52.03 -2.57 59.82
C ALA A 41 53.47 -2.13 60.12
N ALA A 42 53.68 -1.39 61.22
CA ALA A 42 55.02 -1.04 61.70
C ALA A 42 55.88 -2.29 61.98
N GLU A 43 55.32 -3.30 62.65
CA GLU A 43 56.01 -4.58 62.89
C GLU A 43 56.37 -5.32 61.60
N GLN A 44 55.53 -5.26 60.55
CA GLN A 44 55.82 -5.90 59.27
C GLN A 44 56.99 -5.25 58.54
N VAL A 45 57.04 -3.92 58.50
CA VAL A 45 58.16 -3.18 57.90
C VAL A 45 59.43 -3.40 58.73
N TYR A 46 59.32 -3.33 60.05
CA TYR A 46 60.44 -3.55 60.97
C TYR A 46 61.03 -4.96 60.84
N LYS A 47 60.19 -6.01 60.75
CA LYS A 47 60.65 -7.39 60.53
C LYS A 47 61.45 -7.58 59.25
N ARG A 48 61.19 -6.78 58.21
CA ARG A 48 61.98 -6.82 56.97
C ARG A 48 63.31 -6.10 57.12
N PHE A 49 63.29 -4.91 57.73
CA PHE A 49 64.46 -4.10 58.00
C PHE A 49 65.45 -4.79 58.96
N ALA A 50 64.96 -5.37 60.05
CA ALA A 50 65.77 -5.98 61.10
C ALA A 50 66.24 -7.42 60.79
N ARG A 51 66.10 -7.91 59.55
CA ARG A 51 66.66 -9.21 59.11
C ARG A 51 68.19 -9.16 59.17
N GLY A 52 68.76 -9.53 60.32
CA GLY A 52 70.20 -9.55 60.57
C GLY A 52 70.62 -8.92 61.90
N GLN A 53 69.73 -8.22 62.62
CA GLN A 53 70.03 -7.69 63.95
C GLN A 53 69.49 -8.63 65.03
N ALA A 54 70.37 -9.46 65.61
CA ALA A 54 70.05 -10.31 66.75
C ALA A 54 69.98 -9.45 68.04
N GLY A 55 68.88 -9.51 68.79
CA GLY A 55 68.92 -8.98 70.16
C GLY A 55 67.60 -8.78 70.92
N ARG A 56 66.45 -8.51 70.27
CA ARG A 56 65.18 -8.27 71.02
C ARG A 56 63.95 -8.86 70.33
N ARG A 57 63.06 -9.49 71.11
CA ARG A 57 61.73 -9.92 70.63
C ARG A 57 60.89 -8.67 70.33
N ILE A 58 60.35 -8.57 69.12
CA ILE A 58 59.58 -7.42 68.62
C ILE A 58 58.35 -7.13 69.49
N GLU A 59 57.78 -8.17 70.11
CA GLU A 59 56.64 -8.07 71.03
C GLU A 59 56.93 -7.18 72.26
N ASN A 60 58.20 -7.06 72.66
CA ASN A 60 58.62 -6.26 73.82
C ASN A 60 59.00 -4.81 73.47
N ILE A 61 58.92 -4.43 72.19
CA ILE A 61 59.24 -3.07 71.73
C ILE A 61 57.95 -2.24 71.71
N SER A 62 57.99 -1.03 72.30
CA SER A 62 56.87 -0.10 72.27
C SER A 62 56.59 0.38 70.84
N LYS A 63 55.35 0.81 70.53
CA LYS A 63 55.01 1.31 69.19
C LYS A 63 55.87 2.53 68.83
N SER A 64 56.10 3.43 69.79
CA SER A 64 56.91 4.64 69.61
C SER A 64 58.37 4.30 69.32
N GLU A 65 58.94 3.30 70.00
CA GLU A 65 60.31 2.83 69.75
C GLU A 65 60.44 2.15 68.38
N LEU A 66 59.47 1.33 67.97
CA LEU A 66 59.42 0.76 66.61
C LEU A 66 59.38 1.85 65.55
N VAL A 67 58.53 2.85 65.73
CA VAL A 67 58.40 3.98 64.80
C VAL A 67 59.68 4.81 64.76
N GLY A 68 60.35 5.06 65.89
CA GLY A 68 61.63 5.78 65.90
C GLY A 68 62.72 5.08 65.08
N GLN A 69 62.80 3.74 65.18
CA GLN A 69 63.74 2.95 64.38
C GLN A 69 63.38 2.93 62.89
N LEU A 70 62.09 2.82 62.55
CA LEU A 70 61.62 2.93 61.17
C LEU A 70 61.84 4.32 60.57
N THR A 71 61.69 5.38 61.37
CA THR A 71 61.95 6.76 60.97
C THR A 71 63.43 6.94 60.65
N SER A 72 64.32 6.43 61.51
CA SER A 72 65.76 6.43 61.24
C SER A 72 66.10 5.64 59.96
N GLY A 73 65.49 4.46 59.80
CA GLY A 73 65.66 3.63 58.61
C GLY A 73 65.12 4.27 57.31
N TYR A 74 64.04 5.06 57.38
CA TYR A 74 63.47 5.78 56.25
C TYR A 74 64.46 6.80 55.66
N PHE A 75 65.22 7.50 56.50
CA PHE A 75 66.23 8.43 56.02
C PHE A 75 67.51 7.72 55.54
N ALA A 76 67.84 6.57 56.12
CA ALA A 76 69.08 5.83 55.85
C ALA A 76 69.01 4.82 54.68
N SER A 77 67.85 4.25 54.38
CA SER A 77 67.70 3.17 53.39
C SER A 77 66.44 3.33 52.52
N ASP A 78 66.64 3.37 51.21
CA ASP A 78 65.55 3.48 50.23
C ASP A 78 64.61 2.26 50.24
N ASP A 79 65.11 1.07 50.63
CA ASP A 79 64.29 -0.14 50.76
C ASP A 79 63.31 -0.05 51.94
N VAL A 80 63.79 0.49 53.07
CA VAL A 80 62.95 0.75 54.25
C VAL A 80 61.94 1.85 53.93
N ALA A 81 62.40 2.91 53.29
CA ALA A 81 61.53 3.99 52.85
C ALA A 81 60.44 3.50 51.90
N TYR A 82 60.77 2.62 50.94
CA TYR A 82 59.80 2.05 50.01
C TYR A 82 58.69 1.30 50.71
N HIS A 83 59.06 0.42 51.64
CA HIS A 83 58.08 -0.37 52.38
C HIS A 83 57.26 0.48 53.35
N LEU A 84 57.87 1.46 54.01
CA LEU A 84 57.16 2.37 54.89
C LEU A 84 56.16 3.25 54.13
N LEU A 85 56.57 3.77 52.97
CA LEU A 85 55.73 4.57 52.10
C LEU A 85 54.52 3.78 51.62
N LYS A 86 54.74 2.52 51.22
CA LYS A 86 53.67 1.62 50.77
C LYS A 86 52.63 1.36 51.87
N GLU A 87 53.07 1.08 53.09
CA GLU A 87 52.14 0.82 54.19
C GLU A 87 51.41 2.10 54.64
N MET A 88 52.07 3.25 54.58
CA MET A 88 51.44 4.53 54.86
C MET A 88 50.40 4.93 53.81
N ASP A 89 50.70 4.70 52.53
CA ASP A 89 49.75 4.91 51.43
C ASP A 89 48.51 4.02 51.58
N ARG A 90 48.69 2.79 52.08
CA ARG A 90 47.58 1.88 52.40
C ARG A 90 46.78 2.37 53.61
N ALA A 91 47.46 2.82 54.66
CA ALA A 91 46.83 3.30 55.89
C ALA A 91 46.01 4.59 55.70
N CYS A 92 46.40 5.42 54.74
CA CYS A 92 45.81 6.73 54.44
C CYS A 92 44.99 6.74 53.13
N HIS A 93 44.55 5.57 52.65
CA HIS A 93 43.90 5.45 51.33
C HIS A 93 42.63 6.32 51.20
N LYS A 94 41.81 6.36 52.25
CA LYS A 94 40.56 7.16 52.26
C LYS A 94 40.86 8.65 52.27
N GLU A 95 41.81 9.08 53.11
CA GLU A 95 42.23 10.47 53.25
C GLU A 95 42.86 11.00 51.96
N ARG A 96 43.65 10.17 51.27
CA ARG A 96 44.16 10.51 49.93
C ARG A 96 43.05 10.71 48.89
N HIS A 97 41.99 9.89 48.92
CA HIS A 97 40.85 10.07 48.04
C HIS A 97 40.08 11.37 48.36
N ILE A 98 39.94 11.70 49.65
CA ILE A 98 39.33 12.95 50.09
C ILE A 98 40.15 14.14 49.58
N VAL A 99 41.46 14.17 49.82
CA VAL A 99 42.35 15.27 49.38
C VAL A 99 42.35 15.41 47.85
N ALA A 100 42.40 14.31 47.10
CA ALA A 100 42.34 14.32 45.64
C ALA A 100 41.02 14.87 45.09
N SER A 101 39.92 14.76 45.84
CA SER A 101 38.61 15.28 45.45
C SER A 101 38.42 16.79 45.70
N ILE A 102 39.33 17.42 46.45
CA ILE A 102 39.23 18.84 46.81
C ILE A 102 39.84 19.70 45.69
N PRO A 103 39.11 20.66 45.11
CA PRO A 103 39.67 21.64 44.17
C PRO A 103 40.82 22.43 44.81
N GLU A 104 41.87 22.72 44.05
CA GLU A 104 43.10 23.32 44.54
C GLU A 104 42.88 24.66 45.28
N GLU A 105 42.00 25.51 44.74
CA GLU A 105 41.61 26.80 45.32
C GLU A 105 40.92 26.67 46.69
N GLN A 106 40.26 25.54 46.94
CA GLN A 106 39.52 25.27 48.18
C GLN A 106 40.35 24.50 49.21
N ALA A 107 41.53 24.02 48.85
CA ALA A 107 42.38 23.22 49.73
C ALA A 107 42.79 23.95 51.02
N PRO A 108 43.22 25.23 51.00
CA PRO A 108 43.58 25.95 52.24
C PRO A 108 42.38 26.11 53.20
N ALA A 109 41.22 26.49 52.67
CA ALA A 109 40.01 26.70 53.47
C ALA A 109 39.47 25.39 54.07
N ARG A 110 39.47 24.29 53.29
CA ARG A 110 39.01 23.00 53.78
C ARG A 110 39.98 22.39 54.79
N VAL A 111 41.29 22.50 54.58
CA VAL A 111 42.31 22.00 55.52
C VAL A 111 42.28 22.79 56.83
N GLY A 112 42.16 24.12 56.78
CA GLY A 112 42.04 24.97 57.98
C GLY A 112 40.74 24.76 58.77
N SER A 113 39.68 24.25 58.13
CA SER A 113 38.41 23.94 58.78
C SER A 113 38.45 22.71 59.70
N TYR A 114 39.48 21.85 59.57
CA TYR A 114 39.73 20.75 60.50
C TYR A 114 40.38 21.29 61.80
N ARG A 115 39.65 22.12 62.56
CA ARG A 115 40.14 22.73 63.81
C ARG A 115 40.24 21.71 64.97
N ALA A 116 41.48 21.49 65.38
CA ALA A 116 42.04 21.28 66.72
C ALA A 116 41.61 20.13 67.67
N ILE A 117 40.36 19.61 67.74
CA ILE A 117 39.95 18.90 68.99
C ILE A 117 39.59 17.41 68.89
N ALA A 118 39.27 16.83 67.72
CA ALA A 118 38.64 15.49 67.72
C ALA A 118 39.47 14.26 67.28
N LEU A 119 40.60 14.35 66.57
CA LEU A 119 41.12 13.16 65.87
C LEU A 119 42.65 13.10 65.73
N LYS A 120 43.38 12.69 66.78
CA LYS A 120 44.85 12.49 66.73
C LYS A 120 45.30 11.62 65.54
N ARG A 121 44.61 10.50 65.31
CA ARG A 121 44.92 9.53 64.23
C ARG A 121 44.51 10.00 62.83
N GLU A 122 43.32 10.57 62.66
CA GLU A 122 42.85 11.00 61.33
C GLU A 122 43.61 12.24 60.84
N ARG A 123 44.02 13.13 61.77
CA ARG A 123 44.89 14.27 61.44
C ARG A 123 46.23 13.81 60.89
N ALA A 124 46.90 12.85 61.54
CA ALA A 124 48.18 12.33 61.05
C ALA A 124 48.05 11.72 59.64
N LYS A 125 46.95 11.00 59.38
CA LYS A 125 46.67 10.45 58.04
C LYS A 125 46.38 11.53 56.99
N LEU A 126 45.68 12.60 57.38
CA LEU A 126 45.40 13.73 56.50
C LEU A 126 46.68 14.51 56.16
N VAL A 127 47.55 14.75 57.15
CA VAL A 127 48.86 15.39 56.95
C VAL A 127 49.71 14.56 55.99
N TRP A 128 49.74 13.24 56.17
CA TRP A 128 50.41 12.33 55.23
C TRP A 128 49.80 12.41 53.82
N ALA A 129 48.46 12.41 53.71
CA ALA A 129 47.76 12.48 52.43
C ALA A 129 48.03 13.79 51.68
N LEU A 130 48.11 14.93 52.39
CA LEU A 130 48.46 16.23 51.83
C LEU A 130 49.92 16.27 51.35
N ALA A 131 50.85 15.76 52.16
CA ALA A 131 52.26 15.68 51.79
C ALA A 131 52.52 14.77 50.58
N ARG A 132 51.63 13.78 50.36
CA ARG A 132 51.71 12.80 49.27
C ARG A 132 50.95 13.19 48.00
N ASP A 133 50.21 14.31 47.98
CA ASP A 133 49.46 14.79 46.81
C ASP A 133 50.41 15.10 45.63
N ASP A 134 49.92 14.91 44.40
CA ASP A 134 50.73 15.15 43.19
C ASP A 134 50.87 16.65 42.86
N ARG A 135 49.94 17.50 43.34
CA ARG A 135 49.95 18.97 43.14
C ARG A 135 50.91 19.67 44.11
N ALA A 136 51.80 20.51 43.58
CA ALA A 136 52.83 21.19 44.38
C ALA A 136 52.24 22.15 45.44
N SER A 137 51.23 22.94 45.09
CA SER A 137 50.56 23.90 45.98
C SER A 137 49.91 23.25 47.21
N VAL A 138 49.39 22.02 47.06
CA VAL A 138 48.79 21.23 48.15
C VAL A 138 49.87 20.65 49.05
N ARG A 139 51.03 20.25 48.49
CA ARG A 139 52.19 19.84 49.30
C ARG A 139 52.78 21.00 50.10
N ASP A 140 52.84 22.21 49.53
CA ASP A 140 53.30 23.41 50.25
C ASP A 140 52.38 23.76 51.42
N LEU A 141 51.08 23.49 51.29
CA LEU A 141 50.12 23.62 52.39
C LEU A 141 50.41 22.62 53.51
N ALA A 142 50.78 21.38 53.19
CA ALA A 142 51.20 20.39 54.19
C ALA A 142 52.41 20.89 55.00
N ASN A 143 53.40 21.48 54.32
CA ASN A 143 54.59 22.03 54.96
C ASN A 143 54.26 23.15 55.96
N ARG A 144 53.35 24.07 55.58
CA ARG A 144 52.86 25.13 56.50
C ARG A 144 52.11 24.56 57.72
N VAL A 145 51.21 23.60 57.51
CA VAL A 145 50.43 22.98 58.60
C VAL A 145 51.33 22.22 59.58
N ILE A 146 52.38 21.57 59.09
CA ILE A 146 53.39 20.92 59.93
C ILE A 146 54.14 21.97 60.74
N ALA A 147 54.64 23.04 60.11
CA ALA A 147 55.38 24.11 60.78
C ALA A 147 54.56 24.81 61.88
N GLU A 148 53.30 25.17 61.61
CA GLU A 148 52.39 25.79 62.60
C GLU A 148 52.12 24.86 63.79
N PHE A 149 51.88 23.57 63.54
CA PHE A 149 51.55 22.62 64.61
C PHE A 149 52.71 22.40 65.60
N PHE A 150 53.95 22.39 65.12
CA PHE A 150 55.12 22.17 65.96
C PHE A 150 55.64 23.45 66.63
N SER A 151 55.21 24.65 66.20
CA SER A 151 55.47 25.89 66.94
C SER A 151 54.53 26.04 68.15
N GLU A 152 53.24 25.69 68.02
CA GLU A 152 52.27 25.77 69.15
C GLU A 152 52.57 24.77 70.28
N ALA A 153 53.16 23.61 69.97
CA ALA A 153 53.54 22.62 70.98
C ALA A 153 54.73 23.05 71.84
N ALA A 154 55.67 23.82 71.26
CA ALA A 154 56.83 24.36 71.97
C ALA A 154 56.42 25.45 72.97
N ASP A 155 55.45 26.31 72.62
CA ASP A 155 54.96 27.38 73.50
C ASP A 155 54.23 26.84 74.76
N LEU A 156 53.61 25.67 74.67
CA LEU A 156 52.86 25.03 75.76
C LEU A 156 53.77 24.39 76.83
N GLU A 157 54.95 23.90 76.45
CA GLU A 157 55.96 23.42 77.41
C GLU A 157 56.62 24.58 78.16
N THR A 158 56.88 25.70 77.49
CA THR A 158 57.41 26.92 78.12
C THR A 158 56.42 27.53 79.12
N SER A 159 55.12 27.42 78.85
CA SER A 159 54.06 27.95 79.71
C SER A 159 53.86 27.15 81.01
N LYS A 160 54.20 25.85 81.00
CA LYS A 160 54.09 24.97 82.18
C LYS A 160 55.15 25.24 83.24
N ALA A 161 56.32 25.75 82.83
CA ALA A 161 57.42 26.11 83.72
C ALA A 161 57.20 27.44 84.47
N VAL A 162 56.28 28.30 84.01
CA VAL A 162 56.01 29.63 84.61
C VAL A 162 55.03 29.54 85.78
N VAL A 163 54.15 28.53 85.80
CA VAL A 163 53.06 28.40 86.79
C VAL A 163 53.54 27.83 88.13
N GLU A 164 54.67 27.11 88.17
CA GLU A 164 55.21 26.50 89.41
C GLU A 164 56.10 27.45 90.23
N GLY A 165 56.28 28.72 89.80
CA GLY A 165 57.33 29.61 90.31
C GLY A 165 56.93 30.76 91.24
N GLN A 166 55.68 30.92 91.69
CA GLN A 166 55.28 32.09 92.50
C GLN A 166 54.27 31.79 93.61
N GLU A 167 54.76 31.33 94.77
CA GLU A 167 54.08 31.54 96.06
C GLU A 167 55.10 32.01 97.10
N GLU A 168 55.09 33.30 97.45
CA GLU A 168 55.66 33.75 98.72
C GLU A 168 54.96 35.01 99.26
N ALA A 169 54.18 34.75 100.32
CA ALA A 169 54.03 35.52 101.55
C ALA A 169 53.92 37.07 101.50
N ARG A 170 52.74 37.59 101.88
CA ARG A 170 52.66 38.72 102.83
C ARG A 170 51.47 38.55 103.79
N ALA A 171 51.79 38.52 105.08
CA ALA A 171 50.84 38.51 106.18
C ALA A 171 50.04 39.82 106.22
N LEU A 172 48.71 39.70 106.36
CA LEU A 172 47.79 40.82 106.56
C LEU A 172 46.98 40.57 107.83
N GLU A 173 46.76 41.63 108.59
CA GLU A 173 46.19 41.69 109.94
C GLU A 173 44.83 40.99 110.07
N GLY A 174 44.61 40.33 111.21
CA GLY A 174 43.59 39.29 111.41
C GLY A 174 42.11 39.68 111.22
N VAL A 175 41.77 40.97 111.06
CA VAL A 175 40.39 41.41 110.80
C VAL A 175 40.10 41.51 109.29
N ASP A 176 41.06 41.99 108.50
CA ASP A 176 40.95 42.05 107.03
C ASP A 176 41.13 40.67 106.39
N LEU A 177 41.96 39.81 106.99
CA LEU A 177 42.11 38.43 106.55
C LEU A 177 40.81 37.65 106.76
N ALA A 178 40.14 37.81 107.91
CA ALA A 178 38.86 37.16 108.18
C ALA A 178 37.76 37.62 107.21
N LYS A 179 37.72 38.92 106.88
CA LYS A 179 36.77 39.46 105.90
C LYS A 179 37.06 38.97 104.48
N ARG A 180 38.32 38.95 104.05
CA ARG A 180 38.71 38.38 102.75
C ARG A 180 38.45 36.88 102.66
N LEU A 181 38.67 36.13 103.74
CA LEU A 181 38.35 34.71 103.81
C LEU A 181 36.84 34.46 103.80
N ALA A 182 36.03 35.33 104.44
CA ALA A 182 34.58 35.27 104.36
C ALA A 182 34.07 35.59 102.94
N ASP A 183 34.58 36.65 102.30
CA ASP A 183 34.26 37.00 100.91
C ASP A 183 34.71 35.90 99.93
N GLN A 184 35.87 35.26 100.18
CA GLN A 184 36.33 34.12 99.41
C GLN A 184 35.45 32.88 99.65
N ALA A 185 35.02 32.62 100.88
CA ALA A 185 34.13 31.51 101.21
C ALA A 185 32.76 31.70 100.55
N GLU A 186 32.21 32.91 100.55
CA GLU A 186 30.95 33.24 99.86
C GLU A 186 31.08 33.06 98.35
N ARG A 187 32.18 33.55 97.74
CA ARG A 187 32.46 33.33 96.31
C ARG A 187 32.65 31.86 95.97
N LEU A 188 33.28 31.08 96.84
CA LEU A 188 33.43 29.63 96.67
C LEU A 188 32.08 28.92 96.80
N GLN A 189 31.21 29.37 97.69
CA GLN A 189 29.86 28.83 97.84
C GLN A 189 28.97 29.18 96.64
N GLU A 190 29.05 30.39 96.11
CA GLU A 190 28.39 30.78 94.85
C GLU A 190 28.94 29.97 93.66
N ALA A 191 30.26 29.78 93.57
CA ALA A 191 30.87 28.97 92.53
C ALA A 191 30.45 27.49 92.64
N ALA A 192 30.36 26.95 93.85
CA ALA A 192 29.86 25.60 94.10
C ALA A 192 28.40 25.45 93.68
N GLN A 193 27.55 26.42 94.02
CA GLN A 193 26.14 26.40 93.58
C GLN A 193 26.01 26.49 92.05
N ARG A 194 26.81 27.34 91.39
CA ARG A 194 26.86 27.42 89.91
C ARG A 194 27.34 26.12 89.29
N LEU A 195 28.32 25.45 89.91
CA LEU A 195 28.77 24.13 89.46
C LEU A 195 27.64 23.09 89.56
N THR A 196 26.89 23.06 90.67
CA THR A 196 25.73 22.16 90.82
C THR A 196 24.63 22.45 89.79
N ASP A 197 24.34 23.72 89.50
CA ASP A 197 23.37 24.10 88.49
C ASP A 197 23.82 23.70 87.07
N LEU A 198 25.10 23.89 86.76
CA LEU A 198 25.70 23.45 85.49
C LEU A 198 25.70 21.92 85.37
N GLU A 199 26.03 21.19 86.43
CA GLU A 199 25.96 19.72 86.46
C GLU A 199 24.53 19.22 86.18
N SER A 200 23.52 19.89 86.74
CA SER A 200 22.11 19.59 86.45
C SER A 200 21.75 19.87 84.98
N GLN A 201 22.23 20.97 84.40
CA GLN A 201 22.03 21.29 82.99
C GLN A 201 22.72 20.30 82.06
N VAL A 202 23.96 19.92 82.37
CA VAL A 202 24.71 18.89 81.66
C VAL A 202 23.94 17.57 81.70
N GLY A 203 23.44 17.15 82.86
CA GLY A 203 22.62 15.94 82.98
C GLY A 203 21.34 15.99 82.12
N LYS A 204 20.66 17.14 82.03
CA LYS A 204 19.49 17.33 81.15
C LYS A 204 19.88 17.21 79.67
N HIS A 205 20.96 17.86 79.25
CA HIS A 205 21.45 17.79 77.87
C HIS A 205 21.97 16.39 77.50
N GLU A 206 22.58 15.68 78.43
CA GLU A 206 23.01 14.28 78.24
C GLU A 206 21.80 13.36 78.05
N ALA A 207 20.74 13.53 78.84
CA ALA A 207 19.49 12.79 78.69
C ALA A 207 18.79 13.10 77.34
N GLU A 208 18.75 14.38 76.94
CA GLU A 208 18.19 14.79 75.65
C GLU A 208 19.00 14.23 74.48
N ARG A 209 20.33 14.27 74.57
CA ARG A 209 21.25 13.67 73.59
C ARG A 209 21.01 12.16 73.46
N ALA A 210 20.87 11.45 74.58
CA ALA A 210 20.58 10.01 74.57
C ALA A 210 19.24 9.70 73.87
N ARG A 211 18.20 10.51 74.13
CA ARG A 211 16.90 10.39 73.47
C ARG A 211 16.98 10.61 71.96
N LEU A 212 17.69 11.66 71.52
CA LEU A 212 17.89 11.95 70.10
C LEU A 212 18.68 10.85 69.39
N LEU A 213 19.73 10.31 70.01
CA LEU A 213 20.49 9.18 69.47
C LEU A 213 19.60 7.93 69.30
N ALA A 214 18.72 7.63 70.26
CA ALA A 214 17.77 6.54 70.14
C ALA A 214 16.78 6.76 68.98
N GLN A 215 16.29 8.00 68.80
CA GLN A 215 15.43 8.36 67.67
C GLN A 215 16.15 8.24 66.31
N ILE A 216 17.40 8.69 66.22
CA ILE A 216 18.23 8.53 65.03
C ILE A 216 18.41 7.04 64.72
N GLY A 217 18.78 6.22 65.70
CA GLY A 217 18.94 4.77 65.51
C GLY A 217 17.65 4.05 65.13
N ALA A 218 16.47 4.52 65.57
CA ALA A 218 15.18 4.02 65.08
C ALA A 218 14.93 4.42 63.62
N LYS A 219 15.19 5.68 63.25
CA LYS A 219 15.05 6.14 61.86
C LYS A 219 16.02 5.47 60.91
N GLU A 220 17.27 5.24 61.32
CA GLU A 220 18.28 4.54 60.53
C GLU A 220 17.87 3.08 60.25
N ARG A 221 17.30 2.38 61.24
CA ARG A 221 16.76 1.03 61.04
C ARG A 221 15.60 1.03 60.05
N HIS A 222 14.68 1.97 60.19
CA HIS A 222 13.55 2.10 59.28
C HIS A 222 14.00 2.41 57.84
N LEU A 223 14.97 3.33 57.68
CA LEU A 223 15.54 3.66 56.38
C LEU A 223 16.21 2.42 55.75
N LYS A 224 16.95 1.65 56.54
CA LYS A 224 17.62 0.42 56.07
C LYS A 224 16.63 -0.64 55.61
N GLU A 225 15.52 -0.80 56.32
CA GLU A 225 14.43 -1.70 55.92
C GLU A 225 13.78 -1.24 54.61
N GLN A 226 13.46 0.06 54.50
CA GLN A 226 12.92 0.63 53.26
C GLN A 226 13.87 0.49 52.07
N THR A 227 15.18 0.67 52.26
CA THR A 227 16.16 0.47 51.19
C THR A 227 16.22 -0.99 50.75
N SER A 228 16.12 -1.95 51.69
CA SER A 228 16.08 -3.38 51.35
C SER A 228 14.86 -3.73 50.51
N VAL A 229 13.66 -3.25 50.91
CA VAL A 229 12.42 -3.47 50.16
C VAL A 229 12.50 -2.83 48.77
N ARG A 230 13.11 -1.64 48.67
CA ARG A 230 13.29 -0.98 47.38
C ARG A 230 14.22 -1.77 46.45
N GLU A 231 15.32 -2.29 46.97
CA GLU A 231 16.24 -3.15 46.20
C GLU A 231 15.55 -4.43 45.71
N GLU A 232 14.72 -5.07 46.54
CA GLU A 232 13.91 -6.22 46.14
C GLU A 232 12.91 -5.87 45.02
N LEU A 233 12.21 -4.75 45.14
CA LEU A 233 11.27 -4.29 44.10
C LEU A 233 11.99 -3.91 42.79
N GLU A 234 13.18 -3.31 42.87
CA GLU A 234 14.00 -2.99 41.69
C GLU A 234 14.43 -4.28 40.98
N GLN A 235 14.81 -5.33 41.71
CA GLN A 235 15.12 -6.64 41.12
C GLN A 235 13.89 -7.28 40.45
N GLN A 236 12.73 -7.22 41.11
CA GLN A 236 11.47 -7.70 40.52
C GLN A 236 11.12 -6.93 39.23
N LEU A 237 11.25 -5.60 39.23
CA LEU A 237 11.01 -4.80 38.03
C LEU A 237 11.96 -5.16 36.88
N ASP A 238 13.23 -5.43 37.16
CA ASP A 238 14.20 -5.83 36.14
C ASP A 238 13.84 -7.19 35.53
N THR A 239 13.48 -8.16 36.36
CA THR A 239 12.99 -9.47 35.87
C THR A 239 11.73 -9.35 35.02
N LEU A 240 10.76 -8.52 35.43
CA LEU A 240 9.54 -8.29 34.67
C LEU A 240 9.81 -7.57 33.34
N ARG A 241 10.75 -6.61 33.31
CA ARG A 241 11.18 -5.96 32.07
C ARG A 241 11.83 -6.96 31.11
N GLY A 242 12.68 -7.85 31.63
CA GLY A 242 13.27 -8.93 30.84
C GLY A 242 12.21 -9.87 30.25
N ALA A 243 11.19 -10.23 31.04
CA ALA A 243 10.06 -11.04 30.56
C ALA A 243 9.22 -10.30 29.50
N LEU A 244 8.93 -9.01 29.72
CA LEU A 244 8.19 -8.18 28.76
C LEU A 244 8.93 -8.09 27.43
N SER A 245 10.23 -7.83 27.44
CA SER A 245 11.05 -7.78 26.22
C SER A 245 11.02 -9.10 25.43
N LYS A 246 11.00 -10.25 26.13
CA LYS A 246 10.84 -11.56 25.47
C LYS A 246 9.47 -11.67 24.79
N VAL A 247 8.39 -11.34 25.49
CA VAL A 247 7.03 -11.37 24.94
C VAL A 247 6.91 -10.43 23.74
N GLU A 248 7.45 -9.22 23.81
CA GLU A 248 7.46 -8.27 22.69
C GLU A 248 8.22 -8.84 21.48
N SER A 249 9.34 -9.53 21.70
CA SER A 249 10.10 -10.17 20.62
C SER A 249 9.34 -11.36 19.99
N GLU A 250 8.65 -12.15 20.80
CA GLU A 250 7.81 -13.26 20.35
C GLU A 250 6.60 -12.75 19.58
N GLN A 251 5.98 -11.66 20.04
CA GLN A 251 4.86 -11.01 19.35
C GLN A 251 5.30 -10.44 18.00
N ALA A 252 6.46 -9.80 17.92
CA ALA A 252 7.02 -9.33 16.66
C ALA A 252 7.32 -10.48 15.69
N ALA A 253 7.81 -11.62 16.19
CA ALA A 253 8.02 -12.82 15.40
C ALA A 253 6.69 -13.42 14.89
N LEU A 254 5.65 -13.44 15.73
CA LEU A 254 4.31 -13.88 15.35
C LEU A 254 3.72 -12.98 14.26
N ASP A 255 3.79 -11.66 14.42
CA ASP A 255 3.32 -10.70 13.42
C ASP A 255 4.05 -10.87 12.08
N ALA A 256 5.35 -11.14 12.11
CA ALA A 256 6.14 -11.41 10.91
C ALA A 256 5.73 -12.72 10.23
N ALA A 257 5.49 -13.79 11.01
CA ALA A 257 5.01 -15.07 10.50
C ALA A 257 3.62 -14.92 9.86
N GLN A 258 2.71 -14.19 10.51
CA GLN A 258 1.35 -13.96 10.03
C GLN A 258 1.34 -13.15 8.72
N LYS A 259 2.18 -12.10 8.62
CA LYS A 259 2.39 -11.38 7.35
C LYS A 259 2.95 -12.28 6.24
N SER A 260 3.80 -13.25 6.57
CA SER A 260 4.33 -14.22 5.61
C SER A 260 3.23 -15.18 5.13
N GLU A 261 2.39 -15.66 6.05
CA GLU A 261 1.24 -16.52 5.75
C GLU A 261 0.24 -15.79 4.83
N ASP A 262 -0.12 -14.54 5.13
CA ASP A 262 -1.01 -13.73 4.31
C ASP A 262 -0.47 -13.57 2.88
N ARG A 263 0.84 -13.32 2.73
CA ARG A 263 1.51 -13.25 1.42
C ARG A 263 1.46 -14.58 0.68
N ALA A 264 1.64 -15.70 1.38
CA ALA A 264 1.55 -17.03 0.78
C ALA A 264 0.12 -17.34 0.32
N ARG A 265 -0.88 -16.97 1.12
CA ARG A 265 -2.31 -17.13 0.81
C ARG A 265 -2.72 -16.31 -0.42
N ALA A 266 -2.30 -15.05 -0.49
CA ALA A 266 -2.55 -14.20 -1.66
C ALA A 266 -1.93 -14.77 -2.95
N ARG A 267 -0.70 -15.32 -2.86
CA ARG A 267 -0.07 -16.01 -4.00
C ARG A 267 -0.82 -17.27 -4.42
N ALA A 268 -1.33 -18.05 -3.47
CA ALA A 268 -2.12 -19.24 -3.76
C ALA A 268 -3.44 -18.89 -4.47
N GLU A 269 -4.12 -17.82 -4.06
CA GLU A 269 -5.34 -17.33 -4.73
C GLU A 269 -5.10 -16.84 -6.16
N ASP A 270 -3.99 -16.12 -6.39
CA ASP A 270 -3.58 -15.71 -7.75
C ASP A 270 -3.28 -16.92 -8.64
N LEU A 271 -2.52 -17.89 -8.13
CA LEU A 271 -2.24 -19.14 -8.84
C LEU A 271 -3.51 -19.94 -9.13
N ALA A 272 -4.44 -20.07 -8.18
CA ALA A 272 -5.71 -20.74 -8.41
C ALA A 272 -6.53 -20.05 -9.51
N THR A 273 -6.49 -18.72 -9.56
CA THR A 273 -7.17 -17.94 -10.62
C THR A 273 -6.53 -18.16 -11.98
N LYS A 274 -5.19 -18.20 -12.04
CA LYS A 274 -4.45 -18.56 -13.26
C LYS A 274 -4.77 -19.97 -13.74
N VAL A 275 -4.80 -20.95 -12.83
CA VAL A 275 -5.18 -22.35 -13.15
C VAL A 275 -6.59 -22.40 -13.72
N ARG A 276 -7.57 -21.74 -13.10
CA ARG A 276 -8.94 -21.66 -13.65
C ARG A 276 -8.99 -21.08 -15.06
N ARG A 277 -8.19 -20.03 -15.32
CA ARG A 277 -8.10 -19.44 -16.67
C ARG A 277 -7.47 -20.42 -17.67
N LEU A 278 -6.41 -21.11 -17.28
CA LEU A 278 -5.77 -22.13 -18.12
C LEU A 278 -6.70 -23.30 -18.41
N SER A 279 -7.48 -23.78 -17.43
CA SER A 279 -8.47 -24.84 -17.65
C SER A 279 -9.57 -24.41 -18.63
N LYS A 280 -10.04 -23.15 -18.55
CA LYS A 280 -10.99 -22.60 -19.54
C LYS A 280 -10.39 -22.56 -20.95
N LEU A 281 -9.12 -22.15 -21.07
CA LEU A 281 -8.42 -22.12 -22.37
C LEU A 281 -8.20 -23.53 -22.92
N ALA A 282 -7.88 -24.50 -22.08
CA ALA A 282 -7.75 -25.90 -22.48
C ALA A 282 -9.09 -26.44 -23.02
N GLY A 283 -10.20 -26.19 -22.32
CA GLY A 283 -11.53 -26.57 -22.81
C GLY A 283 -11.92 -25.87 -24.11
N ALA A 284 -11.58 -24.60 -24.28
CA ALA A 284 -11.79 -23.89 -25.55
C ALA A 284 -10.94 -24.47 -26.70
N SER A 285 -9.72 -24.90 -26.42
CA SER A 285 -8.85 -25.56 -27.41
C SER A 285 -9.42 -26.90 -27.85
N GLU A 286 -10.00 -27.68 -26.93
CA GLU A 286 -10.66 -28.95 -27.25
C GLU A 286 -11.88 -28.72 -28.15
N GLN A 287 -12.72 -27.74 -27.82
CA GLN A 287 -13.85 -27.34 -28.65
C GLN A 287 -13.43 -26.88 -30.05
N LEU A 288 -12.29 -26.18 -30.16
CA LEU A 288 -11.75 -25.75 -31.45
C LEU A 288 -11.33 -26.96 -32.30
N ASN A 289 -10.65 -27.94 -31.69
CA ASN A 289 -10.24 -29.17 -32.38
C ASN A 289 -11.46 -29.97 -32.86
N ASP A 290 -12.49 -30.10 -32.04
CA ASP A 290 -13.75 -30.75 -32.42
C ASP A 290 -14.44 -30.03 -33.58
N ALA A 291 -14.46 -28.69 -33.54
CA ALA A 291 -15.02 -27.88 -34.61
C ALA A 291 -14.23 -28.05 -35.92
N GLN A 292 -12.89 -28.11 -35.86
CA GLN A 292 -12.04 -28.38 -37.02
C GLN A 292 -12.32 -29.76 -37.62
N ALA A 293 -12.43 -30.81 -36.80
CA ALA A 293 -12.77 -32.16 -37.27
C ALA A 293 -14.16 -32.20 -37.95
N ARG A 294 -15.13 -31.43 -37.44
CA ARG A 294 -16.46 -31.29 -38.07
C ARG A 294 -16.37 -30.56 -39.42
N ILE A 295 -15.57 -29.50 -39.51
CA ILE A 295 -15.36 -28.78 -40.77
C ILE A 295 -14.78 -29.72 -41.82
N GLU A 296 -13.73 -30.50 -41.48
CA GLU A 296 -13.14 -31.46 -42.43
C GLU A 296 -14.17 -32.50 -42.91
N THR A 297 -15.07 -32.95 -42.03
CA THR A 297 -16.12 -33.90 -42.38
C THR A 297 -17.12 -33.27 -43.35
N LEU A 298 -17.58 -32.05 -43.05
CA LEU A 298 -18.49 -31.30 -43.91
C LEU A 298 -17.86 -30.96 -45.27
N GLU A 299 -16.56 -30.69 -45.32
CA GLU A 299 -15.85 -30.46 -46.57
C GLU A 299 -15.81 -31.72 -47.45
N ARG A 300 -15.58 -32.91 -46.85
CA ARG A 300 -15.67 -34.18 -47.57
C ARG A 300 -17.08 -34.43 -48.11
N GLU A 301 -18.11 -34.19 -47.29
CA GLU A 301 -19.52 -34.33 -47.70
C GLU A 301 -19.88 -33.36 -48.83
N ARG A 302 -19.44 -32.08 -48.73
CA ARG A 302 -19.62 -31.08 -49.78
C ARG A 302 -19.00 -31.54 -51.10
N ASP A 303 -17.78 -32.06 -51.05
CA ASP A 303 -17.07 -32.51 -52.25
C ASP A 303 -17.73 -33.73 -52.90
N GLU A 304 -18.24 -34.64 -52.08
CA GLU A 304 -19.04 -35.77 -52.56
C GLU A 304 -20.35 -35.30 -53.22
N GLN A 305 -21.08 -34.39 -52.58
CA GLN A 305 -22.28 -33.81 -53.18
C GLN A 305 -22.00 -33.06 -54.48
N ALA A 306 -20.90 -32.29 -54.54
CA ALA A 306 -20.49 -31.60 -55.75
C ALA A 306 -20.21 -32.59 -56.90
N ARG A 307 -19.59 -33.74 -56.62
CA ARG A 307 -19.38 -34.81 -57.60
C ARG A 307 -20.70 -35.42 -58.08
N LEU A 308 -21.63 -35.68 -57.16
CA LEU A 308 -22.96 -36.22 -57.51
C LEU A 308 -23.76 -35.24 -58.37
N VAL A 309 -23.74 -33.94 -58.03
CA VAL A 309 -24.37 -32.89 -58.83
C VAL A 309 -23.74 -32.78 -60.21
N ALA A 310 -22.41 -32.81 -60.31
CA ALA A 310 -21.72 -32.78 -61.60
C ALA A 310 -22.07 -34.00 -62.47
N LYS A 311 -22.15 -35.19 -61.88
CA LYS A 311 -22.59 -36.40 -62.58
C LYS A 311 -24.03 -36.27 -63.08
N ALA A 312 -24.96 -35.83 -62.22
CA ALA A 312 -26.36 -35.65 -62.60
C ALA A 312 -26.53 -34.58 -63.69
N ALA A 313 -25.73 -33.50 -63.64
CA ALA A 313 -25.73 -32.47 -64.69
C ALA A 313 -25.28 -33.04 -66.05
N ALA A 314 -24.21 -33.85 -66.07
CA ALA A 314 -23.74 -34.50 -67.29
C ALA A 314 -24.77 -35.50 -67.86
N GLU A 315 -25.44 -36.26 -67.00
CA GLU A 315 -26.53 -37.16 -67.40
C GLU A 315 -27.73 -36.38 -67.98
N ALA A 316 -28.08 -35.24 -67.36
CA ALA A 316 -29.14 -34.37 -67.84
C ALA A 316 -28.80 -33.74 -69.20
N GLU A 317 -27.56 -33.26 -69.40
CA GLU A 317 -27.10 -32.74 -70.69
C GLU A 317 -27.16 -33.80 -71.78
N ALA A 318 -26.71 -35.03 -71.50
CA ALA A 318 -26.78 -36.14 -72.44
C ALA A 318 -28.24 -36.50 -72.79
N ALA A 319 -29.14 -36.52 -71.80
CA ALA A 319 -30.56 -36.76 -72.02
C ALA A 319 -31.20 -35.64 -72.86
N GLN A 320 -30.85 -34.37 -72.59
CA GLN A 320 -31.32 -33.21 -73.34
C GLN A 320 -30.87 -33.29 -74.80
N ALA A 321 -29.61 -33.67 -75.05
CA ALA A 321 -29.07 -33.88 -76.39
C ALA A 321 -29.81 -34.99 -77.15
N ALA A 322 -30.04 -36.13 -76.52
CA ALA A 322 -30.80 -37.23 -77.11
C ALA A 322 -32.25 -36.82 -77.43
N TRP A 323 -32.89 -36.07 -76.54
CA TRP A 323 -34.26 -35.58 -76.74
C TRP A 323 -34.34 -34.56 -77.88
N THR A 324 -33.33 -33.69 -78.02
CA THR A 324 -33.25 -32.73 -79.13
C THR A 324 -33.05 -33.43 -80.46
N GLU A 325 -32.19 -34.44 -80.53
CA GLU A 325 -31.99 -35.26 -81.74
C GLU A 325 -33.29 -35.97 -82.16
N GLU A 326 -33.98 -36.60 -81.21
CA GLU A 326 -35.25 -37.28 -81.50
C GLU A 326 -36.35 -36.29 -81.91
N ARG A 327 -36.43 -35.13 -81.25
CA ARG A 327 -37.34 -34.04 -81.66
C ARG A 327 -37.06 -33.58 -83.08
N ASP A 328 -35.80 -33.41 -83.44
CA ASP A 328 -35.41 -32.93 -84.77
C ASP A 328 -35.71 -33.99 -85.84
N ARG A 329 -35.50 -35.29 -85.54
CA ARG A 329 -35.96 -36.41 -86.38
C ARG A 329 -37.48 -36.38 -86.58
N LEU A 330 -38.26 -36.26 -85.49
CA LEU A 330 -39.73 -36.20 -85.57
C LEU A 330 -40.22 -34.96 -86.33
N ASN A 331 -39.53 -33.82 -86.19
CA ASN A 331 -39.85 -32.60 -86.93
C ASN A 331 -39.56 -32.76 -88.42
N ALA A 332 -38.44 -33.39 -88.80
CA ALA A 332 -38.12 -33.71 -90.19
C ALA A 332 -39.19 -34.63 -90.80
N GLY A 333 -39.56 -35.71 -90.10
CA GLY A 333 -40.64 -36.60 -90.53
C GLY A 333 -41.99 -35.88 -90.63
N ASN A 334 -42.32 -34.98 -89.70
CA ASN A 334 -43.52 -34.14 -89.80
C ASN A 334 -43.46 -33.17 -90.99
N GLN A 335 -42.29 -32.63 -91.34
CA GLN A 335 -42.13 -31.78 -92.52
C GLN A 335 -42.35 -32.59 -93.80
N GLU A 336 -41.79 -33.78 -93.90
CA GLU A 336 -42.04 -34.71 -95.02
C GLU A 336 -43.52 -35.04 -95.14
N LEU A 337 -44.16 -35.47 -94.04
CA LEU A 337 -45.59 -35.74 -94.00
C LEU A 337 -46.42 -34.50 -94.37
N ARG A 338 -46.01 -33.29 -93.95
CA ARG A 338 -46.68 -32.05 -94.35
C ARG A 338 -46.52 -31.75 -95.82
N GLU A 339 -45.36 -31.99 -96.41
CA GLU A 339 -45.15 -31.81 -97.86
C GLU A 339 -45.90 -32.88 -98.66
N GLU A 340 -45.98 -34.13 -98.20
CA GLU A 340 -46.86 -35.16 -98.75
C GLU A 340 -48.33 -34.78 -98.62
N LEU A 341 -48.75 -34.30 -97.45
CA LEU A 341 -50.10 -33.80 -97.18
C LEU A 341 -50.42 -32.58 -98.06
N LYS A 342 -49.44 -31.72 -98.34
CA LYS A 342 -49.57 -30.55 -99.21
C LYS A 342 -49.62 -30.96 -100.68
N ARG A 343 -48.88 -32.00 -101.10
CA ARG A 343 -48.99 -32.61 -102.43
C ARG A 343 -50.36 -33.24 -102.62
N THR A 344 -50.81 -34.06 -101.67
CA THR A 344 -52.16 -34.65 -101.69
C THR A 344 -53.25 -33.60 -101.57
N ARG A 345 -53.09 -32.57 -100.73
CA ARG A 345 -53.99 -31.41 -100.68
C ARG A 345 -53.94 -30.55 -101.94
N ARG A 346 -52.82 -30.47 -102.68
CA ARG A 346 -52.79 -29.82 -104.01
C ARG A 346 -53.63 -30.61 -105.00
N LEU A 347 -53.46 -31.93 -105.03
CA LEU A 347 -54.28 -32.83 -105.86
C LEU A 347 -55.77 -32.78 -105.45
N LEU A 348 -56.05 -32.62 -104.15
CA LEU A 348 -57.41 -32.45 -103.61
C LEU A 348 -57.98 -31.04 -103.85
N ALA A 349 -57.14 -29.99 -103.80
CA ALA A 349 -57.53 -28.59 -104.07
C ALA A 349 -57.71 -28.31 -105.56
N GLU A 350 -57.08 -29.09 -106.44
CA GLU A 350 -57.43 -29.19 -107.86
C GLU A 350 -58.83 -29.80 -108.05
N ALA A 351 -59.31 -30.62 -107.11
CA ALA A 351 -60.65 -31.21 -107.11
C ALA A 351 -61.72 -30.37 -106.38
N GLU A 352 -61.34 -29.47 -105.47
CA GLU A 352 -62.29 -28.71 -104.64
C GLU A 352 -61.93 -27.22 -104.57
N ARG A 353 -62.53 -26.40 -105.46
CA ARG A 353 -62.62 -24.95 -105.25
C ARG A 353 -63.82 -24.61 -104.37
N ARG A 354 -63.58 -24.23 -103.12
CA ARG A 354 -64.40 -23.27 -102.35
C ARG A 354 -63.56 -22.58 -101.27
N PRO A 355 -63.62 -21.24 -101.12
CA PRO A 355 -62.89 -20.53 -100.07
C PRO A 355 -63.77 -20.31 -98.83
N GLN A 356 -63.14 -20.31 -97.65
CA GLN A 356 -63.72 -19.71 -96.44
C GLN A 356 -62.68 -18.85 -95.71
N ALA A 357 -63.10 -17.61 -95.46
CA ALA A 357 -62.36 -16.50 -94.90
C ALA A 357 -62.23 -16.57 -93.37
N ARG A 358 -61.21 -15.89 -92.84
CA ARG A 358 -61.22 -15.36 -91.47
C ARG A 358 -60.82 -13.88 -91.52
N SER A 359 -61.52 -13.14 -90.67
CA SER A 359 -61.80 -11.71 -90.68
C SER A 359 -60.65 -10.85 -90.16
N ASP A 360 -60.27 -9.85 -90.96
CA ASP A 360 -59.45 -8.70 -90.60
C ASP A 360 -60.32 -7.63 -89.93
N GLU A 361 -60.22 -7.47 -88.61
CA GLU A 361 -60.65 -6.22 -87.96
C GLU A 361 -59.44 -5.67 -87.19
N PRO A 362 -59.00 -4.43 -87.47
CA PRO A 362 -57.79 -3.87 -86.86
C PRO A 362 -57.98 -3.67 -85.34
N PRO A 363 -56.93 -3.85 -84.52
CA PRO A 363 -57.01 -3.57 -83.09
C PRO A 363 -57.29 -2.08 -82.86
N GLU A 364 -58.47 -1.75 -82.33
CA GLU A 364 -58.84 -0.38 -81.92
C GLU A 364 -58.94 -0.25 -80.40
N GLY A 365 -58.40 0.85 -79.87
CA GLY A 365 -58.62 1.32 -78.51
C GLY A 365 -57.48 1.05 -77.53
N ILE A 366 -57.57 1.68 -76.36
CA ILE A 366 -56.52 1.66 -75.33
C ILE A 366 -56.84 0.65 -74.22
N LEU A 367 -55.81 -0.08 -73.79
CA LEU A 367 -55.84 -0.97 -72.65
C LEU A 367 -55.14 -0.28 -71.48
N VAL A 368 -55.84 -0.06 -70.37
CA VAL A 368 -55.25 0.54 -69.16
C VAL A 368 -55.08 -0.54 -68.11
N LEU A 369 -53.85 -0.75 -67.61
CA LEU A 369 -53.55 -1.70 -66.54
C LEU A 369 -52.99 -0.94 -65.34
N LEU A 370 -53.71 -1.00 -64.23
CA LEU A 370 -53.38 -0.27 -63.00
C LEU A 370 -52.88 -1.20 -61.91
N ASP A 371 -51.63 -1.00 -61.50
CA ASP A 371 -51.09 -1.54 -60.26
C ASP A 371 -51.54 -0.66 -59.09
N GLN A 372 -52.64 -1.05 -58.44
CA GLN A 372 -53.23 -0.25 -57.38
C GLN A 372 -52.32 -0.16 -56.15
N ALA A 373 -51.59 -1.24 -55.83
CA ALA A 373 -50.74 -1.28 -54.64
C ALA A 373 -49.53 -0.34 -54.80
N ASN A 374 -48.87 -0.38 -55.96
CA ASN A 374 -47.74 0.50 -56.27
C ASN A 374 -48.16 1.98 -56.31
N LEU A 375 -49.29 2.28 -56.97
CA LEU A 375 -49.77 3.66 -57.09
C LEU A 375 -50.23 4.22 -55.74
N ALA A 376 -50.98 3.46 -54.94
CA ALA A 376 -51.47 3.92 -53.64
C ALA A 376 -50.34 4.11 -52.62
N ALA A 377 -49.33 3.23 -52.62
CA ALA A 377 -48.14 3.40 -51.79
C ALA A 377 -47.41 4.70 -52.13
N SER A 378 -47.23 4.98 -53.42
CA SER A 378 -46.58 6.19 -53.92
C SER A 378 -47.37 7.45 -53.58
N ALA A 379 -48.70 7.45 -53.79
CA ALA A 379 -49.56 8.58 -53.46
C ALA A 379 -49.57 8.91 -51.96
N HIS A 380 -49.62 7.87 -51.11
CA HIS A 380 -49.61 8.06 -49.66
C HIS A 380 -48.24 8.53 -49.15
N ALA A 381 -47.15 7.92 -49.61
CA ALA A 381 -45.79 8.24 -49.15
C ALA A 381 -45.35 9.64 -49.57
N VAL A 382 -45.71 10.08 -50.78
CA VAL A 382 -45.21 11.35 -51.34
C VAL A 382 -46.17 12.51 -51.06
N TYR A 383 -47.48 12.29 -51.14
CA TYR A 383 -48.47 13.38 -51.09
C TYR A 383 -49.44 13.29 -49.90
N GLY A 384 -49.44 12.18 -49.14
CA GLY A 384 -50.34 11.99 -47.98
C GLY A 384 -51.83 11.96 -48.33
N ARG A 385 -52.18 11.86 -49.63
CA ARG A 385 -53.55 11.91 -50.15
C ARG A 385 -53.95 10.60 -50.80
N LYS A 386 -55.26 10.42 -51.04
CA LYS A 386 -55.78 9.23 -51.74
C LYS A 386 -55.83 9.49 -53.24
N VAL A 387 -55.78 8.44 -54.03
CA VAL A 387 -55.90 8.52 -55.49
C VAL A 387 -57.37 8.69 -55.87
N ASN A 388 -57.68 9.67 -56.70
CA ASN A 388 -58.97 9.82 -57.34
C ASN A 388 -58.99 8.99 -58.63
N PHE A 389 -59.56 7.78 -58.57
CA PHE A 389 -59.52 6.83 -59.68
C PHE A 389 -60.36 7.21 -60.90
N GLN A 390 -61.33 8.11 -60.73
CA GLN A 390 -62.08 8.69 -61.85
C GLN A 390 -61.21 9.71 -62.60
N ALA A 391 -60.67 10.69 -61.87
CA ALA A 391 -59.78 11.71 -62.44
C ALA A 391 -58.53 11.09 -63.07
N LEU A 392 -58.00 10.02 -62.45
CA LEU A 392 -56.90 9.23 -63.01
C LEU A 392 -57.28 8.61 -64.35
N LEU A 393 -58.42 7.90 -64.44
CA LEU A 393 -58.82 7.26 -65.69
C LEU A 393 -59.09 8.30 -66.79
N ASP A 394 -59.71 9.42 -66.45
CA ASP A 394 -59.97 10.52 -67.39
C ASP A 394 -58.65 11.12 -67.93
N ALA A 395 -57.67 11.34 -67.04
CA ALA A 395 -56.35 11.85 -67.42
C ALA A 395 -55.56 10.88 -68.29
N LEU A 396 -55.58 9.57 -67.97
CA LEU A 396 -54.87 8.55 -68.73
C LEU A 396 -55.46 8.33 -70.11
N THR A 397 -56.77 8.45 -70.24
CA THR A 397 -57.47 8.13 -71.49
C THR A 397 -57.54 9.33 -72.42
N ALA A 398 -57.59 10.55 -71.88
CA ALA A 398 -57.60 11.81 -72.63
C ALA A 398 -58.64 11.82 -73.78
N GLY A 399 -59.79 11.19 -73.57
CA GLY A 399 -60.87 11.05 -74.56
C GLY A 399 -60.67 9.95 -75.62
N ARG A 400 -59.59 9.16 -75.56
CA ARG A 400 -59.36 8.00 -76.44
C ARG A 400 -60.32 6.86 -76.10
N LYS A 401 -60.72 6.08 -77.12
CA LYS A 401 -61.61 4.91 -76.96
C LYS A 401 -60.96 3.87 -76.05
N VAL A 402 -61.45 3.76 -74.81
CA VAL A 402 -61.00 2.75 -73.84
C VAL A 402 -61.59 1.41 -74.23
N ARG A 403 -60.70 0.46 -74.55
CA ARG A 403 -61.12 -0.93 -74.78
C ARG A 403 -61.43 -1.59 -73.44
N ARG A 404 -60.47 -1.55 -72.51
CA ARG A 404 -60.58 -2.08 -71.14
C ARG A 404 -59.69 -1.27 -70.20
N ALA A 405 -60.15 -1.06 -68.98
CA ALA A 405 -59.36 -0.50 -67.89
C ALA A 405 -59.43 -1.47 -66.71
N VAL A 406 -58.30 -2.08 -66.35
CA VAL A 406 -58.22 -3.15 -65.36
C VAL A 406 -57.37 -2.69 -64.19
N ALA A 407 -57.93 -2.69 -62.98
CA ALA A 407 -57.23 -2.40 -61.74
C ALA A 407 -56.95 -3.70 -60.97
N PHE A 408 -55.69 -3.89 -60.61
CA PHE A 408 -55.19 -5.04 -59.87
C PHE A 408 -55.07 -4.67 -58.40
N VAL A 409 -55.96 -5.23 -57.58
CA VAL A 409 -56.20 -4.83 -56.19
C VAL A 409 -55.89 -5.98 -55.24
N VAL A 410 -55.27 -5.67 -54.10
CA VAL A 410 -54.98 -6.64 -53.05
C VAL A 410 -55.98 -6.47 -51.91
N ASP A 411 -56.67 -7.57 -51.56
CA ASP A 411 -57.56 -7.61 -50.40
C ASP A 411 -56.77 -7.89 -49.12
N ASN A 412 -56.43 -6.83 -48.39
CA ASN A 412 -55.74 -6.92 -47.10
C ASN A 412 -56.69 -7.13 -45.90
N GLY A 413 -57.98 -7.41 -46.12
CA GLY A 413 -58.94 -7.74 -45.07
C GLY A 413 -59.48 -6.55 -44.25
N GLY A 414 -59.50 -5.35 -44.82
CA GLY A 414 -60.03 -4.16 -44.15
C GLY A 414 -61.53 -3.97 -44.31
N ASP A 415 -62.21 -3.48 -43.27
CA ASP A 415 -63.68 -3.33 -43.20
C ASP A 415 -64.30 -2.44 -44.29
N LYS A 416 -63.49 -1.65 -45.00
CA LYS A 416 -63.92 -0.75 -46.09
C LYS A 416 -63.56 -1.24 -47.49
N PHE A 417 -63.03 -2.46 -47.61
CA PHE A 417 -62.53 -3.01 -48.87
C PHE A 417 -63.62 -3.11 -49.96
N ASP A 418 -64.80 -3.58 -49.60
CA ASP A 418 -65.92 -3.72 -50.55
C ASP A 418 -66.38 -2.35 -51.08
N ALA A 419 -66.51 -1.35 -50.20
CA ALA A 419 -66.87 0.02 -50.58
C ALA A 419 -65.81 0.68 -51.50
N PHE A 420 -64.54 0.35 -51.29
CA PHE A 420 -63.44 0.77 -52.16
C PHE A 420 -63.55 0.13 -53.55
N CYS A 421 -63.80 -1.18 -53.61
CA CYS A 421 -64.00 -1.90 -54.87
C CYS A 421 -65.21 -1.36 -55.65
N ASP A 422 -66.31 -1.06 -54.97
CA ASP A 422 -67.50 -0.48 -55.61
C ASP A 422 -67.26 0.92 -56.16
N THR A 423 -66.38 1.69 -55.51
CA THR A 423 -65.96 3.01 -56.01
C THR A 423 -65.13 2.86 -57.29
N LEU A 424 -64.14 1.97 -57.31
CA LEU A 424 -63.35 1.69 -58.52
C LEU A 424 -64.21 1.22 -59.70
N ARG A 425 -65.17 0.31 -59.46
CA ARG A 425 -66.09 -0.16 -60.50
C ARG A 425 -66.96 0.97 -61.05
N ARG A 426 -67.48 1.83 -60.17
CA ARG A 426 -68.24 3.03 -60.57
C ARG A 426 -67.39 4.02 -61.36
N SER A 427 -66.09 4.07 -61.10
CA SER A 427 -65.12 4.86 -61.85
C SER A 427 -64.68 4.24 -63.19
N GLY A 428 -65.28 3.13 -63.62
CA GLY A 428 -65.01 2.50 -64.92
C GLY A 428 -63.91 1.45 -64.93
N TRP A 429 -63.43 1.01 -63.76
CA TRP A 429 -62.40 -0.03 -63.67
C TRP A 429 -62.98 -1.44 -63.53
N GLU A 430 -62.50 -2.36 -64.35
CA GLU A 430 -62.59 -3.80 -64.12
C GLU A 430 -61.64 -4.20 -63.00
N LEU A 431 -62.06 -5.05 -62.06
CA LEU A 431 -61.25 -5.41 -60.90
C LEU A 431 -60.70 -6.83 -60.98
N ARG A 432 -59.39 -6.97 -60.76
CA ARG A 432 -58.74 -8.24 -60.42
C ARG A 432 -58.35 -8.20 -58.94
N VAL A 433 -59.01 -9.01 -58.11
CA VAL A 433 -58.79 -9.05 -56.65
C VAL A 433 -58.06 -10.32 -56.24
N LYS A 434 -57.02 -10.18 -55.43
CA LYS A 434 -56.21 -11.29 -54.88
C LYS A 434 -55.99 -11.09 -53.39
N LYS A 435 -56.04 -12.18 -52.64
CA LYS A 435 -55.70 -12.21 -51.22
C LYS A 435 -54.19 -12.44 -51.06
N PRO A 436 -53.50 -11.73 -50.14
CA PRO A 436 -52.10 -11.94 -49.84
C PRO A 436 -51.81 -13.40 -49.48
N LYS A 437 -50.74 -13.97 -50.01
CA LYS A 437 -50.33 -15.34 -49.70
C LYS A 437 -49.28 -15.32 -48.59
N VAL A 438 -49.62 -15.88 -47.44
CA VAL A 438 -48.70 -16.02 -46.30
C VAL A 438 -47.97 -17.35 -46.41
N PHE A 439 -46.64 -17.30 -46.49
CA PHE A 439 -45.79 -18.48 -46.54
C PHE A 439 -45.46 -18.98 -45.12
N LYS A 440 -45.08 -20.25 -44.99
CA LYS A 440 -44.74 -20.89 -43.70
C LYS A 440 -43.63 -20.17 -42.92
N ASN A 441 -42.84 -19.33 -43.59
CA ASN A 441 -41.77 -18.51 -43.01
C ASN A 441 -42.24 -17.10 -42.57
N GLY A 442 -43.54 -16.83 -42.57
CA GLY A 442 -44.10 -15.52 -42.20
C GLY A 442 -43.99 -14.43 -43.27
N ARG A 443 -43.35 -14.73 -44.43
CA ARG A 443 -43.30 -13.78 -45.56
C ARG A 443 -44.67 -13.73 -46.25
N THR A 444 -45.15 -12.53 -46.53
CA THR A 444 -46.39 -12.31 -47.29
C THR A 444 -46.02 -11.85 -48.70
N LYS A 445 -46.53 -12.55 -49.74
CA LYS A 445 -46.44 -12.09 -51.13
C LYS A 445 -47.80 -11.58 -51.58
N ALA A 446 -47.85 -10.31 -51.95
CA ALA A 446 -49.07 -9.58 -52.27
C ALA A 446 -49.03 -8.85 -53.62
N ASP A 447 -47.94 -8.94 -54.39
CA ASP A 447 -47.83 -8.31 -55.70
C ASP A 447 -48.74 -8.92 -56.78
N TRP A 448 -48.96 -8.14 -57.83
CA TRP A 448 -49.75 -8.48 -59.00
C TRP A 448 -48.92 -8.58 -60.29
N ASP A 449 -47.59 -8.47 -60.22
CA ASP A 449 -46.69 -8.29 -61.37
C ASP A 449 -46.90 -9.35 -62.45
N MET A 450 -46.97 -10.62 -62.05
CA MET A 450 -47.25 -11.72 -62.98
C MET A 450 -48.66 -11.65 -63.58
N GLY A 451 -49.66 -11.24 -62.79
CA GLY A 451 -51.05 -11.11 -63.29
C GLY A 451 -51.21 -9.97 -64.27
N ILE A 452 -50.55 -8.83 -64.00
CA ILE A 452 -50.48 -7.68 -64.91
C ILE A 452 -49.78 -8.09 -66.22
N ALA A 453 -48.64 -8.80 -66.12
CA ALA A 453 -47.91 -9.27 -67.30
C ALA A 453 -48.71 -10.25 -68.16
N VAL A 454 -49.42 -11.20 -67.54
CA VAL A 454 -50.29 -12.14 -68.25
C VAL A 454 -51.45 -11.41 -68.93
N GLU A 455 -52.15 -10.52 -68.23
CA GLU A 455 -53.27 -9.76 -68.82
C GLU A 455 -52.78 -8.86 -69.97
N ALA A 456 -51.62 -8.22 -69.84
CA ALA A 456 -51.02 -7.44 -70.92
C ALA A 456 -50.75 -8.28 -72.17
N VAL A 457 -50.14 -9.45 -72.03
CA VAL A 457 -49.81 -10.34 -73.16
C VAL A 457 -51.06 -10.97 -73.78
N GLU A 458 -52.09 -11.30 -73.00
CA GLU A 458 -53.34 -11.86 -73.53
C GLU A 458 -54.14 -10.85 -74.35
N GLN A 459 -54.05 -9.57 -74.01
CA GLN A 459 -54.86 -8.51 -74.62
C GLN A 459 -54.10 -7.69 -75.68
N ILE A 460 -52.80 -7.91 -75.83
CA ILE A 460 -51.94 -7.10 -76.67
C ILE A 460 -52.36 -7.08 -78.14
N ASP A 461 -52.76 -8.22 -78.71
CA ASP A 461 -53.15 -8.32 -80.13
C ASP A 461 -54.51 -7.66 -80.42
N ARG A 462 -55.14 -7.03 -79.41
CA ARG A 462 -56.48 -6.44 -79.47
C ARG A 462 -56.53 -4.96 -79.10
N ALA A 463 -55.39 -4.36 -78.74
CA ALA A 463 -55.28 -2.96 -78.33
C ALA A 463 -54.22 -2.24 -79.15
N GLU A 464 -54.47 -0.99 -79.49
CA GLU A 464 -53.51 -0.14 -80.21
C GLU A 464 -52.46 0.44 -79.25
N THR A 465 -52.87 0.72 -78.01
CA THR A 465 -52.00 1.29 -76.97
C THR A 465 -52.25 0.59 -75.63
N LEU A 466 -51.15 0.23 -74.96
CA LEU A 466 -51.14 -0.20 -73.56
C LEU A 466 -50.71 0.98 -72.69
N VAL A 467 -51.53 1.36 -71.71
CA VAL A 467 -51.20 2.30 -70.64
C VAL A 467 -50.96 1.50 -69.36
N LEU A 468 -49.70 1.42 -68.93
CA LEU A 468 -49.30 0.79 -67.67
C LEU A 468 -49.19 1.85 -66.58
N VAL A 469 -50.01 1.73 -65.54
CA VAL A 469 -49.98 2.62 -64.37
C VAL A 469 -49.23 1.92 -63.24
N SER A 470 -47.90 2.06 -63.26
CA SER A 470 -46.97 1.57 -62.23
C SER A 470 -45.63 2.27 -62.36
N GLY A 471 -44.92 2.44 -61.24
CA GLY A 471 -43.55 2.92 -61.20
C GLY A 471 -42.49 1.81 -61.19
N ASP A 472 -42.90 0.53 -61.17
CA ASP A 472 -42.00 -0.61 -60.94
C ASP A 472 -41.14 -0.99 -62.15
N GLY A 473 -39.83 -0.97 -61.96
CA GLY A 473 -38.81 -1.31 -62.97
C GLY A 473 -38.93 -2.74 -63.53
N ASP A 474 -39.49 -3.66 -62.74
CA ASP A 474 -39.66 -5.07 -63.13
C ASP A 474 -40.58 -5.26 -64.35
N PHE A 475 -41.39 -4.25 -64.72
CA PHE A 475 -42.20 -4.28 -65.94
C PHE A 475 -41.44 -3.88 -67.21
N ALA A 476 -40.20 -3.41 -67.15
CA ALA A 476 -39.45 -3.00 -68.34
C ALA A 476 -39.31 -4.12 -69.41
N PRO A 477 -39.07 -5.40 -69.07
CA PRO A 477 -39.12 -6.51 -70.03
C PRO A 477 -40.50 -6.70 -70.69
N LEU A 478 -41.59 -6.51 -69.95
CA LEU A 478 -42.96 -6.56 -70.46
C LEU A 478 -43.19 -5.43 -71.47
N VAL A 479 -42.83 -4.20 -71.13
CA VAL A 479 -42.94 -3.05 -72.05
C VAL A 479 -42.20 -3.31 -73.36
N ARG A 480 -40.95 -3.81 -73.29
CA ARG A 480 -40.18 -4.16 -74.50
C ARG A 480 -40.83 -5.28 -75.31
N LEU A 481 -41.41 -6.29 -74.66
CA LEU A 481 -42.15 -7.35 -75.35
C LEU A 481 -43.38 -6.80 -76.07
N VAL A 482 -44.12 -5.92 -75.40
CA VAL A 482 -45.34 -5.35 -75.94
C VAL A 482 -45.05 -4.49 -77.18
N LYS A 483 -44.02 -3.64 -77.09
CA LYS A 483 -43.53 -2.84 -78.21
C LYS A 483 -43.09 -3.69 -79.42
N ARG A 484 -42.44 -4.83 -79.18
CA ARG A 484 -42.05 -5.76 -80.27
C ARG A 484 -43.25 -6.37 -81.00
N ARG A 485 -44.45 -6.36 -80.41
CA ARG A 485 -45.70 -6.79 -81.05
C ARG A 485 -46.42 -5.65 -81.79
N GLY A 486 -45.81 -4.47 -81.89
CA GLY A 486 -46.35 -3.33 -82.62
C GLY A 486 -47.37 -2.50 -81.84
N VAL A 487 -47.52 -2.73 -80.53
CA VAL A 487 -48.40 -1.95 -79.66
C VAL A 487 -47.62 -0.82 -79.01
N ARG A 488 -48.19 0.39 -79.03
CA ARG A 488 -47.62 1.56 -78.34
C ARG A 488 -47.75 1.39 -76.84
N VAL A 489 -46.70 1.70 -76.08
CA VAL A 489 -46.73 1.58 -74.61
C VAL A 489 -46.52 2.93 -73.95
N GLU A 490 -47.49 3.31 -73.13
CA GLU A 490 -47.44 4.50 -72.28
C GLU A 490 -47.32 4.06 -70.82
N VAL A 491 -46.44 4.71 -70.07
CA VAL A 491 -46.27 4.47 -68.63
C VAL A 491 -46.75 5.69 -67.86
N ALA A 492 -47.55 5.48 -66.83
CA ALA A 492 -48.02 6.54 -65.95
C ALA A 492 -47.64 6.26 -64.49
N ALA A 493 -46.95 7.20 -63.86
CA ALA A 493 -46.52 7.09 -62.47
C ALA A 493 -46.27 8.48 -61.85
N PHE A 494 -46.23 8.55 -60.52
CA PHE A 494 -45.69 9.71 -59.84
C PHE A 494 -44.17 9.79 -60.11
N PRO A 495 -43.62 10.96 -60.48
CA PRO A 495 -42.21 11.11 -60.83
C PRO A 495 -41.24 10.55 -59.80
N GLU A 496 -41.57 10.66 -58.52
CA GLU A 496 -40.74 10.22 -57.39
C GLU A 496 -40.66 8.69 -57.28
N ALA A 497 -41.61 7.97 -57.86
CA ALA A 497 -41.74 6.52 -57.77
C ALA A 497 -41.48 5.79 -59.11
N LEU A 498 -41.10 6.52 -60.16
CA LEU A 498 -40.86 5.96 -61.49
C LEU A 498 -39.42 5.44 -61.64
N ALA A 499 -39.25 4.14 -61.84
CA ALA A 499 -37.96 3.55 -62.17
C ALA A 499 -37.44 4.02 -63.54
N MET A 500 -36.15 4.38 -63.60
CA MET A 500 -35.50 4.90 -64.82
C MET A 500 -35.57 3.90 -65.98
N GLU A 501 -35.35 2.62 -65.71
CA GLU A 501 -35.40 1.55 -66.73
C GLU A 501 -36.79 1.31 -67.33
N LEU A 502 -37.85 1.55 -66.56
CA LEU A 502 -39.23 1.51 -67.04
C LEU A 502 -39.52 2.73 -67.93
N ALA A 503 -39.08 3.92 -67.49
CA ALA A 503 -39.22 5.16 -68.24
C ALA A 503 -38.53 5.10 -69.61
N GLU A 504 -37.32 4.53 -69.66
CA GLU A 504 -36.56 4.33 -70.90
C GLU A 504 -37.20 3.30 -71.84
N ALA A 505 -37.91 2.31 -71.30
CA ALA A 505 -38.57 1.29 -72.12
C ALA A 505 -39.85 1.80 -72.81
N ALA A 506 -40.58 2.71 -72.17
CA ALA A 506 -41.86 3.24 -72.64
C ALA A 506 -41.74 4.10 -73.91
N ASP A 507 -42.83 4.23 -74.67
CA ASP A 507 -42.93 5.19 -75.78
C ASP A 507 -43.32 6.59 -75.29
N VAL A 508 -44.14 6.67 -74.24
CA VAL A 508 -44.53 7.91 -73.57
C VAL A 508 -44.58 7.70 -72.07
N VAL A 509 -44.12 8.71 -71.32
CA VAL A 509 -44.24 8.75 -69.87
C VAL A 509 -45.19 9.87 -69.46
N THR A 510 -46.29 9.52 -68.82
CA THR A 510 -47.25 10.45 -68.21
C THR A 510 -46.91 10.62 -66.73
N ARG A 511 -46.49 11.83 -66.36
CA ARG A 511 -46.18 12.16 -64.97
C ARG A 511 -47.46 12.53 -64.23
N LEU A 512 -47.82 11.73 -63.23
CA LEU A 512 -49.00 11.99 -62.40
C LEU A 512 -48.71 13.12 -61.41
N ASP A 513 -49.72 13.95 -61.17
CA ASP A 513 -49.65 15.10 -60.26
C ASP A 513 -50.84 15.13 -59.29
N THR A 514 -50.93 16.21 -58.51
CA THR A 514 -51.98 16.41 -57.50
C THR A 514 -53.40 16.45 -58.07
N GLY A 515 -53.59 16.65 -59.38
CA GLY A 515 -54.90 16.62 -60.04
C GLY A 515 -55.53 15.23 -60.07
N THR A 516 -54.74 14.18 -59.84
CA THR A 516 -55.21 12.79 -59.75
C THR A 516 -55.42 12.31 -58.31
N LEU A 517 -55.38 13.23 -57.33
CA LEU A 517 -55.51 12.95 -55.89
C LEU A 517 -56.75 13.62 -55.28
N GLU A 518 -57.37 12.97 -54.28
CA GLU A 518 -58.50 13.47 -53.48
C GLU A 518 -58.10 13.75 -52.02
#